data_AF-A0A562S7K9-F1
#
_entry.id   AF-A0A562S7K9-F1
#
_cell.length_a   1.000
_cell.length_b   1.000
_cell.length_c   1.000
_cell.angle_alpha   90.00
_cell.angle_beta   90.00
_cell.angle_gamma   90.00
#
_symmetry.space_group_name_H-M   'P 1'
#
loop_
_entity.id
_entity.type
_entity.pdbx_description
1 polymer ?
#
loop_
_entity_poly.entity_id
_entity_poly.type
_entity_poly.pdbx_seq_one_letter_code
_entity_poly.pdbx_strand_id
1 'polypeptide(L)'
;MAKIKVSRYRGSNDDLVAKALTEMAGPILTLCSRDQELTAPLGELMVFGWNLSLEALEEEVCTERIRKALPEKLPPSQQEALTSFVLNLIRQRRKDYPDILRGITHHEISMEPQPAFMVKTLPLNPLK
;
A
#
# COMPACT_ATOMS: atom_id res chain seq x y z
N MET A 1 -21.76 -29.38 -17.47
CA MET A 1 -21.05 -28.12 -17.17
C MET A 1 -20.88 -28.01 -15.66
N ALA A 2 -19.65 -28.18 -15.15
CA ALA A 2 -19.37 -28.02 -13.73
C ALA A 2 -19.35 -26.52 -13.36
N LYS A 3 -20.29 -26.09 -12.51
CA LYS A 3 -20.23 -24.77 -11.87
C LYS A 3 -19.09 -24.80 -10.86
N ILE A 4 -17.95 -24.16 -11.17
CA ILE A 4 -16.89 -23.90 -10.20
C ILE A 4 -17.50 -23.02 -9.11
N LYS A 5 -17.75 -23.60 -7.93
CA LYS A 5 -18.08 -22.83 -6.72
C LYS A 5 -16.84 -22.02 -6.38
N VAL A 6 -16.90 -20.70 -6.58
CA VAL A 6 -15.89 -19.77 -6.09
C VAL A 6 -15.90 -19.85 -4.57
N SER A 7 -15.01 -20.67 -4.01
CA SER A 7 -14.70 -20.65 -2.59
C SER A 7 -14.20 -19.25 -2.26
N ARG A 8 -14.83 -18.57 -1.29
CA ARG A 8 -14.38 -17.30 -0.74
C ARG A 8 -12.86 -17.37 -0.54
N TYR A 9 -12.10 -16.60 -1.33
CA TYR A 9 -10.66 -16.54 -1.17
C TYR A 9 -10.37 -16.05 0.25
N ARG A 10 -9.89 -16.94 1.13
CA ARG A 10 -9.28 -16.52 2.40
C ARG A 10 -7.95 -15.91 2.01
N GLY A 11 -7.78 -14.60 2.19
CA GLY A 11 -6.49 -13.94 2.01
C GLY A 11 -5.44 -14.71 2.79
N SER A 12 -4.42 -15.21 2.09
CA SER A 12 -3.26 -15.85 2.73
C SER A 12 -2.27 -14.76 3.10
N ASN A 13 -1.50 -14.99 4.17
CA ASN A 13 -0.38 -14.12 4.48
C ASN A 13 0.57 -14.12 3.28
N ASP A 14 1.00 -12.94 2.85
CA ASP A 14 1.83 -12.77 1.68
C ASP A 14 3.18 -12.16 2.08
N ASP A 15 4.12 -13.04 2.41
CA ASP A 15 5.43 -12.65 2.94
C ASP A 15 6.23 -11.82 1.93
N LEU A 16 6.01 -12.03 0.62
CA LEU A 16 6.67 -11.27 -0.43
C LEU A 16 6.14 -9.83 -0.47
N VAL A 17 4.83 -9.64 -0.43
CA VAL A 17 4.22 -8.30 -0.39
C VAL A 17 4.54 -7.60 0.94
N ALA A 18 4.46 -8.32 2.06
CA ALA A 18 4.82 -7.82 3.37
C ALA A 18 6.26 -7.29 3.40
N LYS A 19 7.21 -8.09 2.89
CA LYS A 19 8.62 -7.71 2.82
C LYS A 19 8.84 -6.52 1.90
N ALA A 20 8.30 -6.54 0.68
CA ALA A 20 8.46 -5.45 -0.27
C ALA A 20 7.91 -4.12 0.29
N LEU A 21 6.71 -4.17 0.89
CA LEU A 21 6.11 -2.99 1.51
C LEU A 21 6.93 -2.51 2.72
N THR A 22 7.45 -3.43 3.53
CA THR A 22 8.33 -3.10 4.67
C THR A 22 9.65 -2.48 4.21
N GLU A 23 10.24 -2.94 3.12
CA GLU A 23 11.49 -2.35 2.60
C GLU A 23 11.27 -0.93 2.05
N MET A 24 10.15 -0.69 1.39
CA MET A 24 9.82 0.64 0.84
C MET A 24 9.39 1.64 1.92
N ALA A 25 8.56 1.21 2.87
CA ALA A 25 7.98 2.08 3.90
C ALA A 25 8.76 2.10 5.22
N GLY A 26 9.56 1.07 5.48
CA GLY A 26 10.27 0.84 6.74
C GLY A 26 11.13 1.99 7.21
N PRO A 27 11.91 2.67 6.34
CA PRO A 27 12.69 3.84 6.76
C PRO A 27 11.83 4.95 7.37
N ILE A 28 10.65 5.22 6.81
CA ILE A 28 9.77 6.30 7.30
C ILE A 28 8.96 5.82 8.51
N LEU A 29 8.46 4.59 8.49
CA LEU A 29 7.80 4.01 9.66
C LEU A 29 8.75 3.95 10.86
N THR A 30 10.04 3.74 10.65
CA THR A 30 11.05 3.77 11.72
C THR A 30 11.18 5.18 12.33
N LEU A 31 11.17 6.24 11.51
CA LEU A 31 11.16 7.63 11.99
C LEU A 31 9.90 7.95 12.79
N CYS A 32 8.76 7.37 12.42
CA CYS A 32 7.47 7.56 13.08
C CYS A 32 7.21 6.56 14.22
N SER A 33 8.07 5.56 14.43
CA SER A 33 7.76 4.37 15.25
C SER A 33 7.46 4.64 16.72
N ARG A 34 7.84 5.81 17.23
CA ARG A 34 7.56 6.26 18.60
C ARG A 34 6.15 6.86 18.76
N ASP A 35 5.44 7.05 17.66
CA ASP A 35 4.12 7.67 17.60
C ASP A 35 3.15 6.76 16.83
N GLN A 36 2.32 6.03 17.59
CA GLN A 36 1.31 5.15 17.02
C GLN A 36 0.22 5.92 16.26
N GLU A 37 -0.06 7.16 16.66
CA GLU A 37 -1.06 8.02 16.01
C GLU A 37 -0.61 8.44 14.62
N LEU A 38 0.70 8.49 14.38
CA LEU A 38 1.27 8.73 13.04
C LEU A 38 1.52 7.45 12.25
N THR A 39 1.95 6.39 12.92
CA THR A 39 2.37 5.15 12.26
C THR A 39 1.20 4.46 11.55
N ALA A 40 0.03 4.37 12.19
CA ALA A 40 -1.11 3.67 11.61
C ALA A 40 -1.66 4.39 10.36
N PRO A 41 -1.96 5.71 10.37
CA PRO A 41 -2.39 6.43 9.17
C PRO A 41 -1.36 6.43 8.05
N LEU A 42 -0.06 6.50 8.40
CA LEU A 42 1.00 6.41 7.42
C LEU A 42 1.03 5.03 6.77
N GLY A 43 0.86 3.96 7.55
CA GLY A 43 0.76 2.60 7.05
C GLY A 43 -0.41 2.38 6.09
N GLU A 44 -1.59 2.90 6.44
CA GLU A 44 -2.76 2.91 5.55
C GLU A 44 -2.45 3.60 4.21
N LEU A 45 -1.73 4.72 4.27
CA LEU A 45 -1.33 5.46 3.08
C LEU A 45 -0.33 4.66 2.21
N MET A 46 0.57 3.87 2.82
CA MET A 46 1.46 2.96 2.08
C MET A 46 0.67 1.86 1.36
N VAL A 47 -0.29 1.26 2.06
CA VAL A 47 -1.15 0.20 1.52
C VAL A 47 -2.01 0.74 0.38
N PHE A 48 -2.52 1.96 0.54
CA PHE A 48 -3.22 2.67 -0.53
C PHE A 48 -2.30 2.87 -1.75
N GLY A 49 -1.09 3.36 -1.56
CA GLY A 49 -0.11 3.52 -2.64
C GLY A 49 0.23 2.20 -3.33
N TRP A 50 0.42 1.13 -2.57
CA TRP A 50 0.64 -0.21 -3.12
C TRP A 50 -0.53 -0.64 -4.01
N ASN A 51 -1.77 -0.53 -3.52
CA ASN A 51 -2.93 -0.94 -4.30
C ASN A 51 -3.14 -0.07 -5.54
N LEU A 52 -2.91 1.24 -5.42
CA LEU A 52 -3.02 2.16 -6.54
C LEU A 52 -1.96 1.87 -7.62
N SER A 53 -0.77 1.44 -7.21
CA SER A 53 0.33 1.13 -8.15
C SER A 53 0.02 -0.04 -9.09
N LEU A 54 -0.95 -0.89 -8.73
CA LEU A 54 -1.42 -2.03 -9.51
C LEU A 54 -2.39 -1.62 -10.62
N GLU A 55 -3.08 -0.51 -10.44
CA GLU A 55 -3.95 0.05 -11.46
C GLU A 55 -3.03 0.72 -12.49
N ALA A 56 -3.07 0.29 -13.75
CA ALA A 56 -2.26 0.83 -14.84
C ALA A 56 -2.73 2.25 -15.23
N LEU A 57 -2.59 3.18 -14.29
CA LEU A 57 -3.04 4.56 -14.37
C LEU A 57 -1.87 5.49 -14.65
N GLU A 58 -2.17 6.53 -15.43
CA GLU A 58 -1.33 7.71 -15.61
C GLU A 58 -1.05 8.41 -14.27
N GLU A 59 0.06 9.14 -14.23
CA GLU A 59 0.55 9.75 -12.99
C GLU A 59 -0.38 10.86 -12.47
N GLU A 60 -0.99 11.63 -13.37
CA GLU A 60 -1.95 12.68 -13.03
C GLU A 60 -3.18 12.08 -12.31
N VAL A 61 -3.66 10.93 -12.80
CA VAL A 61 -4.79 10.22 -12.19
C VAL A 61 -4.40 9.67 -10.82
N CYS A 62 -3.19 9.14 -10.68
CA CYS A 62 -2.67 8.73 -9.38
C CYS A 62 -2.62 9.91 -8.40
N THR A 63 -2.10 11.05 -8.85
CA THR A 63 -1.97 12.28 -8.07
C THR A 63 -3.32 12.76 -7.54
N GLU A 64 -4.34 12.81 -8.39
CA GLU A 64 -5.69 13.20 -7.99
C GLU A 64 -6.30 12.24 -6.96
N ARG A 65 -6.13 10.92 -7.15
CA ARG A 65 -6.64 9.92 -6.21
C ARG A 65 -5.95 9.98 -4.86
N ILE A 66 -4.64 10.21 -4.84
CA ILE A 66 -3.88 10.41 -3.61
C ILE A 66 -4.40 11.65 -2.88
N ARG A 67 -4.50 12.80 -3.55
CA ARG A 67 -5.00 14.05 -2.95
C ARG A 67 -6.41 13.89 -2.36
N LYS A 68 -7.30 13.17 -3.05
CA LYS A 68 -8.66 12.88 -2.55
C LYS A 68 -8.69 11.94 -1.35
N ALA A 69 -7.66 11.09 -1.18
CA ALA A 69 -7.54 10.19 -0.03
C ALA A 69 -6.93 10.87 1.21
N LEU A 70 -6.25 12.01 1.03
CA LEU A 70 -5.66 12.77 2.12
C LEU A 70 -6.72 13.59 2.87
N PRO A 71 -6.57 13.78 4.20
CA PRO A 71 -7.44 14.68 4.96
C PRO A 71 -7.45 16.11 4.43
N GLU A 72 -8.65 16.66 4.17
CA GLU A 72 -8.84 18.02 3.63
C GLU A 72 -8.23 19.12 4.52
N LYS A 73 -8.14 18.86 5.83
CA LYS A 73 -7.62 19.81 6.83
C LYS A 73 -6.10 19.89 6.87
N LEU A 74 -5.37 19.04 6.15
CA LEU A 74 -3.92 19.09 6.12
C LEU A 74 -3.45 20.39 5.45
N PRO A 75 -2.44 21.08 6.00
CA PRO A 75 -1.78 22.19 5.33
C PRO A 75 -1.33 21.82 3.91
N PRO A 76 -1.41 22.74 2.92
CA PRO A 76 -1.04 22.44 1.53
C PRO A 76 0.35 21.82 1.36
N SER A 77 1.35 22.33 2.09
CA SER A 77 2.72 21.79 2.05
C SER A 77 2.81 20.34 2.53
N GLN A 78 1.97 19.94 3.50
CA GLN A 78 1.92 18.56 3.99
C GLN A 78 1.18 17.65 3.01
N GLN A 79 0.10 18.16 2.38
CA GLN A 79 -0.59 17.43 1.32
C GLN A 79 0.34 17.14 0.14
N GLU A 80 1.14 18.13 -0.27
CA GLU A 80 2.15 17.98 -1.33
C GLU A 80 3.21 16.95 -0.93
N ALA A 81 3.79 17.06 0.27
CA ALA A 81 4.80 16.13 0.75
C ALA A 81 4.29 14.68 0.77
N LEU A 82 3.09 14.45 1.32
CA LEU A 82 2.47 13.12 1.36
C LEU A 82 2.11 12.61 -0.04
N THR A 83 1.64 13.49 -0.93
CA THR A 83 1.34 13.11 -2.31
C THR A 83 2.59 12.67 -3.05
N SER A 84 3.66 13.47 -3.01
CA SER A 84 4.94 13.12 -3.62
C SER A 84 5.54 11.86 -3.03
N PHE A 85 5.38 11.68 -1.72
CA PHE A 85 5.83 10.49 -1.03
C PHE A 85 5.13 9.22 -1.57
N VAL A 86 3.80 9.22 -1.67
CA VAL A 86 3.04 8.06 -2.19
C VAL A 86 3.31 7.81 -3.67
N LEU A 87 3.46 8.87 -4.48
CA LEU A 87 3.85 8.73 -5.88
C LEU A 87 5.20 8.05 -6.03
N ASN A 88 6.17 8.39 -5.19
CA ASN A 88 7.48 7.74 -5.19
C ASN A 88 7.38 6.26 -4.80
N LEU A 89 6.54 5.92 -3.82
CA LEU A 89 6.27 4.52 -3.48
C LEU A 89 5.66 3.76 -4.67
N ILE A 90 4.69 4.36 -5.37
CA ILE A 90 4.08 3.77 -6.57
C ILE A 90 5.12 3.51 -7.65
N ARG A 91 5.97 4.50 -7.95
CA ARG A 91 7.04 4.39 -8.96
C ARG A 91 8.05 3.31 -8.57
N GLN A 92 8.52 3.32 -7.31
CA GLN A 92 9.47 2.34 -6.81
C GLN A 92 8.88 0.93 -6.89
N ARG A 93 7.64 0.77 -6.44
CA ARG A 93 6.92 -0.50 -6.52
C ARG A 93 6.82 -1.01 -7.95
N ARG A 94 6.37 -0.18 -8.91
CA ARG A 94 6.25 -0.56 -10.33
C ARG A 94 7.60 -0.94 -10.96
N LYS A 95 8.70 -0.34 -10.48
CA LYS A 95 10.06 -0.61 -10.96
C LYS A 95 10.67 -1.88 -10.35
N ASP A 96 10.60 -2.01 -9.03
CA ASP A 96 11.34 -3.04 -8.29
C ASP A 96 10.52 -4.35 -8.15
N TYR A 97 9.19 -4.25 -8.25
CA TYR A 97 8.25 -5.37 -8.06
C TYR A 97 7.17 -5.45 -9.17
N PRO A 98 7.53 -5.43 -10.46
CA PRO A 98 6.55 -5.43 -11.56
C PRO A 98 5.70 -6.71 -11.62
N ASP A 99 6.27 -7.85 -11.24
CA ASP A 99 5.62 -9.17 -11.39
C ASP A 99 4.64 -9.51 -10.26
N ILE A 100 4.63 -8.73 -9.19
CA ILE A 100 3.72 -8.97 -8.06
C ILE A 100 2.35 -8.39 -8.40
N LEU A 101 1.37 -9.21 -8.79
CA LEU A 101 0.02 -8.74 -9.15
C LEU A 101 -1.01 -9.00 -8.05
N ARG A 102 -0.67 -8.56 -6.83
CA ARG A 102 -1.44 -8.87 -5.62
C ARG A 102 -1.80 -7.61 -4.84
N GLY A 103 -3.09 -7.37 -4.70
CA GLY A 103 -3.64 -6.28 -3.91
C GLY A 103 -3.78 -6.66 -2.44
N ILE A 104 -3.44 -5.73 -1.55
CA ILE A 104 -3.57 -5.89 -0.10
C ILE A 104 -5.03 -5.67 0.28
N THR A 105 -5.59 -6.62 1.03
CA THR A 105 -6.97 -6.58 1.52
C THR A 105 -7.07 -6.40 3.03
N HIS A 106 -6.05 -6.85 3.76
CA HIS A 106 -5.91 -6.66 5.20
C HIS A 106 -4.43 -6.46 5.49
N HIS A 107 -4.13 -5.64 6.49
CA HIS A 107 -2.77 -5.46 6.95
C HIS A 107 -2.73 -5.17 8.45
N GLU A 108 -1.60 -5.49 9.06
CA GLU A 108 -1.21 -5.15 10.42
C GLU A 108 0.25 -4.69 10.37
N ILE A 109 0.64 -3.86 11.34
CA ILE A 109 2.03 -3.40 11.46
C ILE A 109 2.52 -3.87 12.83
N SER A 110 3.49 -4.80 12.82
CA SER A 110 4.25 -5.13 14.02
C SER A 110 5.32 -4.05 14.23
N MET A 111 5.47 -3.56 15.46
CA MET A 111 6.44 -2.51 15.78
C MET A 111 7.75 -3.04 16.38
N GLU A 112 7.83 -4.33 16.70
CA GLU A 112 8.96 -4.92 17.44
C GLU A 112 9.62 -6.08 16.66
N PRO A 113 10.96 -6.13 16.55
CA PRO A 113 11.97 -5.14 16.98
C PRO A 113 12.13 -3.94 16.01
N GLN A 114 11.49 -3.99 14.83
CA GLN A 114 11.41 -2.91 13.85
C GLN A 114 10.01 -2.95 13.19
N PRO A 115 9.52 -1.84 12.62
CA PRO A 115 8.26 -1.82 11.90
C PRO A 115 8.25 -2.84 10.76
N ALA A 116 7.29 -3.76 10.78
CA ALA A 116 7.12 -4.78 9.76
C ALA A 116 5.63 -4.93 9.41
N PHE A 117 5.33 -4.95 8.12
CA PHE A 117 3.98 -5.25 7.66
C PHE A 117 3.70 -6.75 7.73
N MET A 118 2.47 -7.06 8.10
CA MET A 118 1.84 -8.35 7.87
C MET A 118 0.64 -8.09 6.98
N VAL A 119 0.56 -8.74 5.82
CA VAL A 119 -0.50 -8.46 4.84
C VAL A 119 -1.20 -9.73 4.39
N LYS A 120 -2.49 -9.59 4.09
CA LYS A 120 -3.26 -10.59 3.34
C LYS A 120 -3.62 -10.02 1.99
N THR A 121 -3.33 -10.77 0.95
CA THR A 121 -3.51 -10.31 -0.42
C THR A 121 -4.53 -11.14 -1.19
N LEU A 122 -5.02 -10.57 -2.28
CA LEU A 122 -5.74 -11.27 -3.34
C LEU A 122 -5.08 -10.97 -4.69
N PRO A 123 -5.03 -11.95 -5.61
CA PRO A 123 -4.67 -11.67 -6.99
C PRO A 123 -5.59 -10.59 -7.56
N LEU A 124 -5.04 -9.67 -8.34
CA LEU A 124 -5.90 -8.90 -9.24
C LEU A 124 -6.57 -9.86 -10.18
N ASN A 125 -7.90 -9.82 -10.19
CA ASN A 125 -8.66 -10.60 -11.13
C ASN A 125 -8.31 -10.05 -12.53
N PRO A 126 -7.71 -10.82 -13.45
CA PRO A 126 -7.34 -10.34 -14.79
C PRO A 126 -8.56 -10.08 -15.70
N LEU A 127 -9.77 -10.05 -15.14
CA LEU A 127 -11.06 -9.98 -15.83
C LEU A 127 -11.89 -8.74 -15.44
N LYS A 128 -11.25 -7.67 -14.97
CA LYS A 128 -11.87 -6.34 -14.95
C LYS A 128 -11.33 -5.49 -16.09
#